data_AF-A0A7Y3B8H9-F1
#
_entry.id   AF-A0A7Y3B8H9-F1
#
_cell.length_a   1.000
_cell.length_b   1.000
_cell.length_c   1.000
_cell.angle_alpha   90.00
_cell.angle_beta   90.00
_cell.angle_gamma   90.00
#
_symmetry.space_group_name_H-M   'P 1'
#
loop_
_entity.id
_entity.type
_entity.pdbx_description
1 polymer ?
#
loop_
_entity_poly.entity_id
_entity_poly.type
_entity_poly.pdbx_seq_one_letter_code
_entity_poly.pdbx_strand_id
1 'polypeptide(L)'
;MKASFIVLILLLFVSTQCIACICTVPSELKALQEREYEISSGIFIARVTEIDFETSSFQFIVLESLKGENINRKLKGTFKGDCTPSIRHKGKWILYGQFDNDNIFRINACGLTRSFKHPYSNIRATKGPPPPPPREPINDSAIKKHKKLTKKWIKENVPKSKRDLANEIKELKTKN
;
A
#
# COMPACT_ATOMS: atom_id res chain seq x y z
N MET A 1 -12.97 -48.24 -14.13
CA MET A 1 -13.47 -47.07 -14.87
C MET A 1 -13.96 -45.91 -13.99
N LYS A 2 -14.60 -46.14 -12.83
CA LYS A 2 -15.10 -45.04 -11.96
C LYS A 2 -14.00 -44.20 -11.28
N ALA A 3 -12.86 -44.80 -10.92
CA ALA A 3 -11.75 -44.10 -10.25
C ALA A 3 -11.02 -43.08 -11.16
N SER A 4 -10.87 -43.36 -12.46
CA SER A 4 -10.23 -42.42 -13.40
C SER A 4 -11.03 -41.14 -13.60
N PHE A 5 -12.36 -41.21 -13.53
CA PHE A 5 -13.23 -40.04 -13.67
C PHE A 5 -13.13 -39.11 -12.45
N ILE A 6 -12.97 -39.67 -11.25
CA ILE A 6 -12.79 -38.92 -10.01
C ILE A 6 -11.46 -38.16 -10.02
N VAL A 7 -10.39 -38.79 -10.52
CA VAL A 7 -9.07 -38.15 -10.66
C VAL A 7 -9.11 -37.00 -11.67
N LEU A 8 -9.83 -37.15 -12.78
CA LEU A 8 -9.99 -36.09 -13.79
C LEU A 8 -10.76 -34.88 -13.23
N ILE A 9 -11.81 -35.13 -12.44
CA ILE A 9 -12.59 -34.08 -11.76
C ILE A 9 -11.71 -33.35 -10.73
N LEU A 10 -10.92 -34.08 -9.93
CA LEU A 10 -9.99 -33.48 -8.95
C LEU A 10 -8.92 -32.60 -9.61
N LEU A 11 -8.39 -32.98 -10.77
CA LEU A 11 -7.39 -32.20 -11.52
C LEU A 11 -7.93 -30.86 -12.02
N LEU A 12 -9.22 -30.77 -12.36
CA LEU A 12 -9.86 -29.52 -12.78
C LEU A 12 -9.96 -28.50 -11.62
N PHE A 13 -10.10 -28.97 -10.37
CA PHE A 13 -10.20 -28.11 -9.19
C PHE A 13 -8.88 -27.49 -8.71
N VAL A 14 -7.72 -27.95 -9.20
CA VAL A 14 -6.40 -27.42 -8.79
C VAL A 14 -5.95 -26.21 -9.64
N SER A 15 -6.74 -25.82 -10.65
CA SER A 15 -6.43 -24.68 -11.52
C SER A 15 -6.89 -23.34 -10.92
N THR A 16 -6.56 -23.07 -9.67
CA THR A 16 -6.77 -21.72 -9.11
C THR A 16 -5.69 -20.79 -9.65
N GLN A 17 -6.11 -19.70 -10.29
CA GLN A 17 -5.19 -18.68 -10.77
C GLN A 17 -4.56 -17.96 -9.56
N CYS A 18 -3.26 -18.14 -9.36
CA CYS A 18 -2.50 -17.28 -8.46
C CYS A 18 -2.33 -15.90 -9.11
N ILE A 19 -3.18 -14.94 -8.73
CA ILE A 19 -3.04 -13.55 -9.17
C ILE A 19 -1.98 -12.90 -8.27
N ALA A 20 -0.77 -12.73 -8.81
CA ALA A 20 0.28 -11.94 -8.18
C ALA A 20 0.25 -10.50 -8.71
N CYS A 21 0.47 -9.51 -7.84
CA CYS A 21 0.65 -8.13 -8.27
C CYS A 21 2.03 -7.94 -8.90
N ILE A 22 2.08 -7.91 -10.23
CA ILE A 22 3.28 -7.53 -10.97
C ILE A 22 3.30 -6.00 -11.06
N CYS A 23 4.15 -5.35 -10.25
CA CYS A 23 4.32 -3.91 -10.26
C CYS A 23 5.63 -3.53 -10.96
N THR A 24 5.57 -3.04 -12.20
CA THR A 24 6.71 -2.48 -12.93
C THR A 24 6.88 -0.98 -12.61
N VAL A 25 7.04 -0.66 -11.32
CA VAL A 25 7.18 0.73 -10.85
C VAL A 25 8.65 1.09 -10.59
N PRO A 26 9.06 2.37 -10.76
CA PRO A 26 10.42 2.81 -10.46
C PRO A 26 10.86 2.44 -9.05
N SER A 27 12.13 2.06 -8.89
CA SER A 27 12.69 1.70 -7.59
C SER A 27 13.10 2.91 -6.73
N GLU A 28 13.23 4.08 -7.36
CA GLU A 28 13.61 5.32 -6.70
C GLU A 28 12.38 6.08 -6.23
N LEU A 29 12.43 6.60 -5.00
CA LEU A 29 11.31 7.30 -4.39
C LEU A 29 10.88 8.51 -5.22
N LYS A 30 11.83 9.30 -5.74
CA LYS A 30 11.52 10.52 -6.50
C LYS A 30 10.77 10.23 -7.79
N ALA A 31 11.28 9.29 -8.59
CA ALA A 31 10.60 8.85 -9.81
C ALA A 31 9.21 8.26 -9.53
N LEU A 32 9.04 7.57 -8.39
CA LEU A 32 7.74 7.06 -7.97
C LEU A 32 6.78 8.19 -7.56
N GLN A 33 7.26 9.22 -6.87
CA GLN A 33 6.48 10.42 -6.52
C GLN A 33 6.01 11.17 -7.76
N GLU A 34 6.87 11.32 -8.76
CA GLU A 34 6.55 11.95 -10.04
C GLU A 34 5.47 11.16 -10.80
N ARG A 35 5.67 9.84 -10.94
CA ARG A 35 4.66 8.95 -11.53
C ARG A 35 3.33 9.03 -10.81
N GLU A 36 3.32 8.96 -9.47
CA GLU A 36 2.08 9.02 -8.69
C GLU A 36 1.41 10.39 -8.83
N TYR A 37 2.17 11.46 -8.95
CA TYR A 37 1.63 12.78 -9.25
C TYR A 37 0.97 12.83 -10.62
N GLU A 38 1.59 12.25 -11.66
CA GLU A 38 1.06 12.23 -13.03
C GLU A 38 -0.24 11.43 -13.13
N ILE A 39 -0.26 10.20 -12.61
CA ILE A 39 -1.40 9.29 -12.80
C ILE A 39 -2.57 9.55 -11.85
N SER A 40 -2.35 10.25 -10.73
CA SER A 40 -3.43 10.52 -9.78
C SER A 40 -4.26 11.71 -10.23
N SER A 41 -5.58 11.56 -10.31
CA SER A 41 -6.49 12.69 -10.44
C SER A 41 -6.76 13.39 -9.10
N GLY A 42 -6.58 12.67 -7.99
CA GLY A 42 -6.68 13.23 -6.63
C GLY A 42 -5.49 12.86 -5.74
N ILE A 43 -4.92 13.87 -5.07
CA ILE A 43 -3.94 13.68 -4.00
C ILE A 43 -4.45 14.40 -2.76
N PHE A 44 -4.77 13.63 -1.73
CA PHE A 44 -5.45 14.17 -0.55
C PHE A 44 -4.70 13.83 0.73
N ILE A 45 -4.58 14.81 1.63
CA ILE A 45 -4.37 14.52 3.04
C ILE A 45 -5.74 14.31 3.65
N ALA A 46 -5.99 13.10 4.16
CA ALA A 46 -7.32 12.70 4.61
C ALA A 46 -7.28 12.00 5.96
N ARG A 47 -8.43 12.00 6.64
CA ARG A 47 -8.69 11.17 7.81
C ARG A 47 -9.56 9.99 7.42
N VAL A 48 -9.01 8.78 7.47
CA VAL A 48 -9.77 7.52 7.32
C VAL A 48 -10.56 7.27 8.61
N THR A 49 -11.88 7.12 8.49
CA THR A 49 -12.82 6.98 9.61
C THR A 49 -13.38 5.56 9.74
N GLU A 50 -13.54 4.86 8.63
CA GLU A 50 -14.14 3.52 8.55
C GLU A 50 -13.36 2.69 7.54
N ILE A 51 -13.25 1.38 7.78
CA ILE A 51 -12.56 0.42 6.92
C ILE A 51 -13.40 -0.84 6.92
N ASP A 52 -13.65 -1.38 5.74
CA ASP A 52 -14.26 -2.67 5.51
C ASP A 52 -13.25 -3.54 4.75
N PHE A 53 -12.79 -4.59 5.43
CA PHE A 53 -11.80 -5.51 4.88
C PHE A 53 -12.41 -6.58 3.97
N GLU A 54 -13.71 -6.86 4.10
CA GLU A 54 -14.41 -7.84 3.24
C GLU A 54 -14.57 -7.27 1.83
N THR A 55 -14.91 -5.98 1.74
CA THR A 55 -15.08 -5.28 0.46
C THR A 55 -13.84 -4.50 0.02
N SER A 56 -12.76 -4.52 0.81
CA SER A 56 -11.56 -3.67 0.60
C SER A 56 -11.91 -2.20 0.35
N SER A 57 -12.84 -1.68 1.14
CA SER A 57 -13.36 -0.32 1.03
C SER A 57 -13.12 0.47 2.31
N PHE A 58 -13.20 1.80 2.21
CA PHE A 58 -13.00 2.68 3.35
C PHE A 58 -13.75 4.00 3.15
N GLN A 59 -14.00 4.69 4.26
CA GLN A 59 -14.51 6.06 4.24
C GLN A 59 -13.46 7.02 4.79
N PHE A 60 -13.38 8.19 4.21
CA PHE A 60 -12.43 9.21 4.60
C PHE A 60 -12.98 10.62 4.47
N ILE A 61 -12.42 11.54 5.24
CA ILE A 61 -12.70 12.98 5.17
C ILE A 61 -11.45 13.67 4.65
N VAL A 62 -11.58 14.42 3.56
CA VAL A 62 -10.48 15.21 3.00
C VAL A 62 -10.19 16.40 3.93
N LEU A 63 -8.98 16.45 4.48
CA LEU A 63 -8.51 17.54 5.33
C LEU A 63 -7.81 18.63 4.52
N GLU A 64 -7.07 18.22 3.48
CA GLU A 64 -6.37 19.11 2.56
C GLU A 64 -6.31 18.46 1.18
N SER A 65 -6.54 19.25 0.13
CA SER A 65 -6.32 18.82 -1.25
C SER A 65 -4.96 19.31 -1.73
N LEU A 66 -4.10 18.37 -2.15
CA LEU A 66 -2.81 18.65 -2.78
C LEU A 66 -2.89 18.56 -4.30
N LYS A 67 -3.91 17.86 -4.82
CA LYS A 67 -4.27 17.81 -6.23
C LYS A 67 -5.73 17.37 -6.35
N GLY A 68 -6.49 18.03 -7.23
CA GLY A 68 -7.89 17.76 -7.48
C GLY A 68 -8.83 18.54 -6.54
N GLU A 69 -10.13 18.39 -6.77
CA GLU A 69 -11.18 19.06 -6.00
C GLU A 69 -11.71 18.11 -4.91
N ASN A 70 -12.57 18.57 -3.98
CA ASN A 70 -13.20 17.82 -2.87
C ASN A 70 -12.66 18.06 -1.43
N ILE A 71 -12.27 19.29 -1.08
CA ILE A 71 -11.93 19.66 0.31
C ILE A 71 -13.16 19.52 1.24
N ASN A 72 -12.97 19.05 2.48
CA ASN A 72 -13.99 18.91 3.53
C ASN A 72 -15.17 17.97 3.22
N ARG A 73 -15.04 17.10 2.22
CA ARG A 73 -16.06 16.10 1.88
C ARG A 73 -15.76 14.76 2.53
N LYS A 74 -16.81 14.09 3.02
CA LYS A 74 -16.77 12.66 3.39
C LYS A 74 -16.97 11.85 2.11
N LEU A 75 -16.00 11.01 1.78
CA LEU A 75 -15.94 10.24 0.54
C LEU A 75 -15.75 8.75 0.82
N LYS A 76 -16.11 7.93 -0.16
CA LYS A 76 -15.83 6.49 -0.18
C LYS A 76 -14.61 6.23 -1.06
N GLY A 77 -13.81 5.25 -0.66
CA GLY A 77 -12.69 4.77 -1.46
C GLY A 77 -12.53 3.26 -1.39
N THR A 78 -11.72 2.74 -2.30
CA THR A 78 -11.37 1.32 -2.36
C THR A 78 -9.88 1.15 -2.63
N PHE A 79 -9.35 0.01 -2.23
CA PHE A 79 -7.99 -0.43 -2.53
C PHE A 79 -8.02 -1.87 -3.03
N LYS A 80 -7.00 -2.28 -3.78
CA LYS A 80 -6.82 -3.70 -4.13
C LYS A 80 -6.22 -4.42 -2.92
N GLY A 81 -6.96 -5.34 -2.31
CA GLY A 81 -6.51 -6.09 -1.13
C GLY A 81 -5.19 -6.84 -1.33
N ASP A 82 -4.98 -7.36 -2.55
CA ASP A 82 -3.81 -8.18 -2.88
C ASP A 82 -2.55 -7.37 -3.23
N CYS A 83 -2.69 -6.06 -3.47
CA CYS A 83 -1.58 -5.17 -3.78
C CYS A 83 -1.37 -4.14 -2.67
N THR A 84 -0.13 -3.67 -2.53
CA THR A 84 0.13 -2.47 -1.74
C THR A 84 -0.22 -1.23 -2.57
N PRO A 85 -0.63 -0.12 -1.94
CA PRO A 85 -0.84 0.06 -0.50
C PRO A 85 -2.27 -0.32 -0.05
N SER A 86 -2.38 -0.95 1.13
CA SER A 86 -3.66 -1.31 1.76
C SER A 86 -3.93 -0.43 2.99
N ILE A 87 -5.18 0.01 3.16
CA ILE A 87 -5.61 0.83 4.29
C ILE A 87 -5.92 -0.08 5.48
N ARG A 88 -4.94 -0.25 6.38
CA ARG A 88 -5.05 -1.20 7.52
C ARG A 88 -5.50 -0.58 8.84
N HIS A 89 -5.55 0.74 8.94
CA HIS A 89 -5.92 1.43 10.17
C HIS A 89 -6.51 2.81 9.92
N LYS A 90 -7.41 3.21 10.83
CA LYS A 90 -7.99 4.56 10.85
C LYS A 90 -6.91 5.59 11.21
N GLY A 91 -7.14 6.85 10.84
CA GLY A 91 -6.25 7.96 11.17
C GLY A 91 -5.90 8.84 9.97
N LYS A 92 -4.79 9.56 10.04
CA LYS A 92 -4.34 10.50 9.00
C LYS A 92 -3.49 9.79 7.93
N TRP A 93 -3.82 10.01 6.67
CA TRP A 93 -3.18 9.40 5.50
C TRP A 93 -2.91 10.45 4.42
N ILE A 94 -1.91 10.17 3.58
CA ILE A 94 -1.82 10.76 2.24
C ILE A 94 -2.36 9.71 1.26
N LEU A 95 -3.33 10.11 0.44
CA LEU A 95 -4.04 9.27 -0.51
C LEU A 95 -3.70 9.72 -1.93
N TYR A 96 -3.23 8.78 -2.75
CA TYR A 96 -2.99 8.90 -4.18
C TYR A 96 -3.96 7.98 -4.91
N GLY A 97 -4.65 8.52 -5.91
CA GLY A 97 -5.68 7.77 -6.62
C GLY A 97 -6.47 8.60 -7.61
N GLN A 98 -7.54 7.98 -8.08
CA GLN A 98 -8.48 8.57 -9.02
C GLN A 98 -9.90 8.14 -8.72
N PHE A 99 -10.87 8.99 -9.03
CA PHE A 99 -12.28 8.62 -8.98
C PHE A 99 -12.63 7.73 -10.17
N ASP A 100 -13.44 6.70 -9.94
CA ASP A 100 -14.11 5.96 -11.00
C ASP A 100 -15.44 6.62 -11.39
N ASN A 101 -16.15 6.00 -12.34
CA ASN A 101 -17.43 6.49 -12.84
C ASN A 101 -18.53 6.55 -11.77
N ASP A 102 -18.37 5.82 -10.66
CA ASP A 102 -19.31 5.79 -9.54
C ASP A 102 -18.93 6.78 -8.42
N ASN A 103 -17.99 7.71 -8.70
CA ASN A 103 -17.41 8.64 -7.74
C ASN A 103 -16.74 7.94 -6.53
N ILE A 104 -16.25 6.71 -6.70
CA ILE A 104 -15.47 6.01 -5.68
C ILE A 104 -13.98 6.30 -5.91
N PHE A 105 -13.31 6.76 -4.87
CA PHE A 105 -11.88 7.03 -4.93
C PHE A 105 -11.06 5.73 -4.91
N ARG A 106 -10.46 5.35 -6.03
CA ARG A 106 -9.62 4.16 -6.16
C ARG A 106 -8.17 4.52 -5.89
N ILE A 107 -7.58 3.92 -4.85
CA ILE A 107 -6.15 4.06 -4.57
C ILE A 107 -5.34 3.43 -5.70
N ASN A 108 -4.26 4.11 -6.12
CA ASN A 108 -3.32 3.56 -7.09
C ASN A 108 -2.71 2.26 -6.57
N ALA A 109 -2.91 1.17 -7.31
CA ALA A 109 -2.20 -0.07 -7.05
C ALA A 109 -0.70 0.14 -7.25
N CYS A 110 0.11 -0.44 -6.37
CA CYS A 110 1.56 -0.27 -6.30
C CYS A 110 2.01 1.18 -6.03
N GLY A 111 1.12 2.04 -5.53
CA GLY A 111 1.36 3.47 -5.35
C GLY A 111 1.89 3.89 -3.98
N LEU A 112 1.86 5.21 -3.74
CA LEU A 112 2.49 5.86 -2.58
C LEU A 112 1.56 6.20 -1.42
N THR A 113 0.28 5.82 -1.51
CA THR A 113 -0.66 5.98 -0.40
C THR A 113 -0.10 5.34 0.88
N ARG A 114 -0.07 6.12 1.96
CA ARG A 114 0.50 5.69 3.24
C ARG A 114 0.03 6.54 4.42
N SER A 115 0.09 5.96 5.60
CA SER A 115 -0.36 6.64 6.82
C SER A 115 0.72 7.55 7.38
N PHE A 116 0.31 8.63 8.04
CA PHE A 116 1.23 9.50 8.76
C PHE A 116 1.78 8.83 10.03
N LYS A 117 1.03 7.86 10.58
CA LYS A 117 1.46 7.11 11.78
C LYS A 117 2.60 6.15 11.45
N HIS A 118 2.52 5.46 10.31
CA HIS A 118 3.45 4.41 9.89
C HIS A 118 3.83 4.54 8.40
N PRO A 119 4.45 5.64 7.97
CA PRO A 119 4.77 5.86 6.55
C PRO A 119 5.76 4.81 6.00
N TYR A 120 6.62 4.26 6.86
CA TYR A 120 7.54 3.16 6.56
C TYR A 120 6.87 1.81 6.26
N SER A 121 5.56 1.69 6.43
CA SER A 121 4.85 0.45 6.09
C SER A 121 4.62 0.28 4.59
N ASN A 122 4.75 1.37 3.82
CA ASN A 122 4.72 1.30 2.37
C ASN A 122 6.10 0.85 1.85
N ILE A 123 6.20 -0.43 1.47
CA ILE A 123 7.44 -1.05 1.02
C ILE A 123 8.02 -0.44 -0.28
N ARG A 124 7.22 0.34 -1.03
CA ARG A 124 7.69 1.07 -2.21
C ARG A 124 8.38 2.37 -1.80
N ALA A 125 7.86 3.03 -0.77
CA ALA A 125 8.50 4.20 -0.18
C ALA A 125 9.74 3.84 0.64
N THR A 126 9.74 2.67 1.29
CA THR A 126 10.84 2.20 2.13
C THR A 126 11.20 0.76 1.82
N LYS A 127 12.41 0.50 1.34
CA LYS A 127 12.93 -0.87 1.14
C LYS A 127 12.94 -1.59 2.50
N GLY A 128 12.14 -2.65 2.63
CA GLY A 128 12.04 -3.46 3.85
C GLY A 128 13.36 -4.16 4.22
N PRO A 129 13.46 -4.72 5.43
CA PRO A 129 14.59 -5.58 5.77
C PRO A 129 14.61 -6.80 4.83
N PRO A 130 15.80 -7.33 4.50
CA PRO A 130 15.89 -8.53 3.68
C PRO A 130 15.15 -9.69 4.37
N PRO A 131 14.47 -10.55 3.60
CA PRO A 131 13.88 -11.76 4.16
C PRO A 131 14.95 -12.66 4.75
N PRO A 132 14.61 -13.53 5.72
CA PRO A 132 15.54 -14.53 6.22
C PRO A 132 16.00 -15.45 5.07
N PRO A 133 17.26 -15.90 5.08
CA PRO A 133 17.80 -16.75 4.02
C PRO A 133 17.03 -18.08 3.96
N PRO A 134 16.68 -18.60 2.76
CA PRO A 134 15.78 -19.74 2.60
C PRO A 134 16.26 -21.07 3.23
N ARG A 135 17.56 -21.16 3.58
CA ARG A 135 18.22 -22.40 4.02
C ARG A 135 18.67 -22.38 5.48
N GLU A 136 18.47 -21.29 6.21
CA GLU A 136 18.73 -21.30 7.66
C GLU A 136 17.58 -22.05 8.36
N PRO A 137 17.85 -23.10 9.16
CA PRO A 137 16.81 -23.74 9.95
C PRO A 137 16.16 -22.68 10.85
N ILE A 138 14.83 -22.62 10.83
CA ILE A 138 14.07 -21.69 11.67
C ILE A 138 14.23 -22.17 13.12
N ASN A 139 15.17 -21.56 13.84
CA ASN A 139 15.42 -21.79 15.26
C ASN A 139 15.37 -20.46 16.04
N ASP A 140 15.38 -20.55 17.36
CA ASP A 140 15.28 -19.38 18.24
C ASP A 140 16.39 -18.34 17.99
N SER A 141 17.58 -18.81 17.61
CA SER A 141 18.72 -17.93 17.28
C SER A 141 18.45 -17.12 16.01
N ALA A 142 17.97 -17.77 14.93
CA ALA A 142 17.60 -17.12 13.68
C ALA A 142 16.44 -16.13 13.89
N ILE A 143 15.43 -16.51 14.66
CA ILE A 143 14.32 -15.63 15.04
C ILE A 143 14.82 -14.41 15.82
N LYS A 144 15.71 -14.60 16.80
CA LYS A 144 16.29 -13.51 17.60
C LYS A 144 17.15 -12.56 16.75
N LYS A 145 17.96 -13.10 15.84
CA LYS A 145 18.78 -12.35 14.88
C LYS A 145 17.89 -11.49 13.98
N HIS A 146 16.86 -12.09 13.38
CA HIS A 146 15.92 -11.37 12.52
C HIS A 146 15.16 -10.29 13.30
N LYS A 147 14.67 -10.58 14.51
CA LYS A 147 14.05 -9.56 15.39
C LYS A 147 14.99 -8.37 15.66
N LYS A 148 16.29 -8.62 15.88
CA LYS A 148 17.28 -7.55 16.09
C LYS A 148 17.49 -6.71 14.82
N LEU A 149 17.57 -7.35 13.66
CA LEU A 149 17.67 -6.66 12.36
C LEU A 149 16.44 -5.79 12.10
N THR A 150 15.24 -6.34 12.29
CA THR A 150 13.98 -5.59 12.11
C THR A 150 13.90 -4.41 13.06
N LYS A 151 14.28 -4.57 14.34
CA LYS A 151 14.34 -3.44 15.28
C LYS A 151 15.30 -2.35 14.84
N LYS A 152 16.49 -2.72 14.35
CA LYS A 152 17.48 -1.77 13.81
C LYS A 152 16.91 -1.04 12.59
N TRP A 153 16.34 -1.78 11.64
CA TRP A 153 15.73 -1.23 10.44
C TRP A 153 14.60 -0.24 10.77
N ILE A 154 13.72 -0.57 11.72
CA ILE A 154 12.64 0.33 12.18
C ILE A 154 13.23 1.61 12.76
N LYS A 155 14.25 1.50 13.62
CA LYS A 155 14.90 2.66 14.27
C LYS A 155 15.46 3.64 13.24
N GLU A 156 16.02 3.14 12.15
CA GLU A 156 16.65 3.94 11.09
C GLU A 156 15.62 4.49 10.08
N ASN A 157 14.62 3.69 9.69
CA ASN A 157 13.71 4.04 8.60
C ASN A 157 12.47 4.81 9.05
N VAL A 158 12.04 4.70 10.31
CA VAL A 158 10.89 5.48 10.82
C VAL A 158 11.16 6.99 10.75
N PRO A 159 12.30 7.53 11.22
CA PRO A 159 12.57 8.96 11.10
C PRO A 159 12.74 9.40 9.65
N LYS A 160 13.43 8.58 8.84
CA LYS A 160 13.65 8.87 7.42
C LYS A 160 12.34 8.98 6.65
N SER A 161 11.48 7.96 6.74
CA SER A 161 10.17 7.94 6.05
C SER A 161 9.24 9.10 6.46
N LYS A 162 9.32 9.55 7.71
CA LYS A 162 8.59 10.75 8.17
C LYS A 162 9.12 12.03 7.52
N ARG A 163 10.45 12.19 7.43
CA ARG A 163 11.08 13.32 6.73
C ARG A 163 10.76 13.30 5.24
N ASP A 164 10.88 12.13 4.60
CA ASP A 164 10.59 11.96 3.17
C ASP A 164 9.13 12.32 2.87
N LEU A 165 8.18 11.88 3.70
CA LEU A 165 6.77 12.28 3.58
C LEU A 165 6.56 13.79 3.79
N ALA A 166 7.24 14.41 4.76
CA ALA A 166 7.12 15.85 5.00
C ALA A 166 7.66 16.67 3.81
N ASN A 167 8.80 16.26 3.23
CA ASN A 167 9.38 16.87 2.04
C ASN A 167 8.46 16.71 0.83
N GLU A 168 7.92 15.50 0.61
CA GLU A 168 6.93 15.23 -0.43
C GLU A 168 5.72 16.14 -0.34
N ILE A 169 5.13 16.29 0.85
CA ILE A 169 3.99 17.19 1.06
C ILE A 169 4.37 18.64 0.76
N LYS A 170 5.56 19.09 1.20
CA LYS A 170 6.05 20.44 0.92
C LYS A 170 6.18 20.69 -0.57
N GLU A 171 6.76 19.74 -1.31
CA GLU A 171 6.89 19.81 -2.76
C GLU A 171 5.52 19.83 -3.46
N LEU A 172 4.59 18.96 -3.05
CA LEU A 172 3.24 18.93 -3.62
C LEU A 172 2.49 20.24 -3.44
N LYS A 173 2.63 20.88 -2.27
CA LYS A 173 2.02 22.20 -2.01
C LYS A 173 2.58 23.31 -2.92
N THR A 174 3.81 23.17 -3.41
CA THR A 174 4.38 24.13 -4.38
C THR A 174 3.92 23.90 -5.81
N LYS A 175 3.28 22.76 -6.10
CA LYS A 175 2.77 22.40 -7.43
C LYS A 175 1.27 22.64 -7.61
N ASN A 176 0.56 23.01 -6.54
CA ASN A 176 -0.88 23.24 -6.53
C ASN A 176 -1.20 24.74 -6.53
#